data_AF-A0A2N2VT09-F1
#
_entry.id   AF-A0A2N2VT09-F1
#
_cell.length_a   1.000
_cell.length_b   1.000
_cell.length_c   1.000
_cell.angle_alpha   90.00
_cell.angle_beta   90.00
_cell.angle_gamma   90.00
#
_symmetry.space_group_name_H-M   'P 1'
#
loop_
_entity.id
_entity.type
_entity.pdbx_description
1 polymer ?
#
loop_
_entity_poly.entity_id
_entity_poly.type
_entity_poly.pdbx_seq_one_letter_code
_entity_poly.pdbx_strand_id
1 'polypeptide(L)'
;MNRTVRIIISIASVILALLFVWYFSNIVFYILAAAVISVVGRPLVDFFDEIKIKKFKMPHVLSTILTLVLMLIVVIAFFGLFGPLIAQQAAVISSIDTEAMARAFKEPMVAVDNMLHNFSILQPGQGVQDAVLTWLNSVVSVATFTNVFNYLISFTGSFFMAVFSILFMSFFFLKDDRLLYDTFLVLVPERYNPAAIRILAQTK
;
A
#
# COMPACT_ATOMS: atom_id res chain seq x y z
N MET A 1 34.28 10.14 31.71
CA MET A 1 33.40 10.94 30.84
C MET A 1 32.27 11.53 31.67
N ASN A 2 32.08 12.84 31.63
CA ASN A 2 31.17 13.54 32.55
C ASN A 2 29.73 13.04 32.41
N ARG A 3 29.01 12.80 33.51
CA ARG A 3 27.67 12.17 33.52
C ARG A 3 26.68 12.91 32.61
N THR A 4 26.79 14.25 32.55
CA THR A 4 26.01 15.13 31.67
C THR A 4 26.29 14.90 30.19
N VAL A 5 27.56 14.72 29.80
CA VAL A 5 27.96 14.45 28.40
C VAL A 5 27.39 13.11 27.94
N ARG A 6 27.41 12.09 28.80
CA ARG A 6 26.82 10.78 28.49
C ARG A 6 25.30 10.87 28.26
N ILE A 7 24.59 11.66 29.06
CA ILE A 7 23.13 11.87 28.92
C ILE A 7 22.82 12.62 27.62
N ILE A 8 23.55 13.69 27.32
CA ILE A 8 23.38 14.47 26.07
C ILE A 8 23.59 13.58 24.86
N ILE A 9 24.65 12.76 24.86
CA ILE A 9 24.93 11.81 23.77
C ILE A 9 23.79 10.79 23.65
N SER A 10 23.32 10.20 24.76
CA SER A 10 22.22 9.23 24.71
C SER A 10 20.92 9.84 24.18
N ILE A 11 20.55 11.05 24.61
CA ILE A 11 19.36 11.75 24.12
C ILE A 11 19.52 12.08 22.63
N ALA A 12 20.68 12.60 22.21
CA ALA A 12 20.95 12.89 20.81
C ALA A 12 20.88 11.63 19.93
N SER A 13 21.41 10.48 20.41
CA SER A 13 21.30 9.20 19.71
C SER A 13 19.85 8.73 19.56
N VAL A 14 19.02 8.87 20.60
CA VAL A 14 17.60 8.49 20.53
C VAL A 14 16.82 9.40 19.57
N ILE A 15 17.05 10.71 19.61
CA ILE A 15 16.42 11.67 18.68
C ILE A 15 16.84 11.35 17.24
N LEU A 16 18.12 11.08 17.02
CA LEU A 16 18.63 10.72 15.69
C LEU A 16 18.00 9.42 15.19
N ALA A 17 17.88 8.40 16.04
CA ALA A 17 17.21 7.15 15.70
C ALA A 17 15.73 7.35 15.34
N LEU A 18 15.00 8.15 16.13
CA LEU A 18 13.60 8.49 15.84
C LEU A 18 13.45 9.24 14.51
N LEU A 19 14.34 10.19 14.23
CA LEU A 19 14.34 10.93 12.97
C LEU A 19 14.64 10.00 11.79
N PHE A 20 15.56 9.05 11.96
CA PHE A 20 15.86 8.04 10.95
C PHE A 20 14.64 7.16 10.65
N VAL A 21 13.95 6.67 11.68
CA VAL A 21 12.73 5.87 11.53
C VAL A 21 11.63 6.66 10.84
N TRP A 22 11.46 7.94 11.19
CA TRP A 22 10.47 8.82 10.56
C TRP A 22 10.79 9.09 9.09
N TYR A 23 12.05 9.43 8.78
CA TYR A 23 12.50 9.69 7.42
C TYR A 23 12.39 8.46 6.50
N PHE A 24 12.69 7.27 7.04
CA PHE A 24 12.61 6.00 6.32
C PHE A 24 11.32 5.21 6.61
N SER A 25 10.23 5.88 6.97
CA SER A 25 8.97 5.23 7.35
C SER A 25 8.47 4.21 6.31
N ASN A 26 8.66 4.47 5.01
CA ASN A 26 8.30 3.53 3.95
C ASN A 26 9.10 2.22 4.04
N ILE A 27 10.41 2.31 4.27
CA ILE A 27 11.28 1.13 4.42
C ILE A 27 10.89 0.35 5.68
N VAL A 28 10.64 1.06 6.79
CA VAL A 28 10.17 0.44 8.04
C VAL A 28 8.86 -0.32 7.81
N PHE A 29 7.91 0.27 7.09
CA PHE A 29 6.67 -0.39 6.72
C PHE A 29 6.92 -1.65 5.87
N TYR A 30 7.84 -1.59 4.90
CA TYR A 30 8.19 -2.76 4.08
C TYR A 30 8.80 -3.89 4.91
N ILE A 31 9.68 -3.57 5.87
CA ILE A 31 10.27 -4.55 6.79
C ILE A 31 9.19 -5.20 7.66
N LEU A 32 8.26 -4.40 8.22
CA LEU A 32 7.16 -4.92 9.04
C LEU A 32 6.21 -5.81 8.23
N ALA A 33 5.84 -5.40 7.02
CA ALA A 33 5.02 -6.21 6.12
C ALA A 33 5.72 -7.55 5.79
N ALA A 34 7.02 -7.50 5.49
CA ALA A 34 7.82 -8.69 5.23
C ALA A 34 7.94 -9.62 6.45
N ALA A 35 8.06 -9.06 7.66
CA ALA A 35 8.08 -9.84 8.90
C ALA A 35 6.76 -10.60 9.10
N VAL A 36 5.61 -9.95 8.87
CA VAL A 36 4.29 -10.59 8.95
C VAL A 36 4.16 -11.71 7.91
N ILE A 37 4.53 -11.44 6.65
CA ILE A 37 4.50 -12.44 5.57
C ILE A 37 5.41 -13.62 5.90
N SER A 38 6.59 -13.37 6.48
CA SER A 38 7.51 -14.44 6.88
C SER A 38 6.91 -15.31 7.98
N VAL A 39 6.31 -14.72 9.01
CA VAL A 39 5.66 -15.47 10.09
C VAL A 39 4.54 -16.36 9.55
N VAL A 40 3.69 -15.83 8.68
CA VAL A 40 2.60 -16.59 8.05
C VAL A 40 3.11 -17.63 7.04
N GLY A 41 4.20 -17.33 6.34
CA GLY A 41 4.77 -18.17 5.30
C GLY A 41 5.60 -19.35 5.83
N ARG A 42 6.17 -19.27 7.03
CA ARG A 42 7.00 -20.33 7.63
C ARG A 42 6.38 -21.73 7.57
N PRO A 43 5.12 -21.97 8.03
CA PRO A 43 4.53 -23.31 7.95
C PRO A 43 4.41 -23.83 6.52
N LEU A 44 4.26 -22.95 5.52
CA LEU A 44 4.27 -23.35 4.11
C LEU A 44 5.68 -23.74 3.65
N VAL A 45 6.73 -23.02 4.09
CA VAL A 45 8.12 -23.40 3.80
C VAL A 45 8.44 -24.76 4.39
N ASP A 46 8.10 -24.97 5.66
CA ASP A 46 8.31 -26.24 6.36
C ASP A 46 7.58 -27.39 5.64
N PHE A 47 6.33 -27.15 5.22
CA PHE A 47 5.56 -28.10 4.42
C PHE A 47 6.28 -28.46 3.10
N PHE A 48 6.81 -27.48 2.38
CA PHE A 48 7.56 -27.74 1.15
C PHE A 48 8.93 -28.40 1.40
N ASP A 49 9.57 -28.12 2.53
CA ASP A 49 10.82 -28.76 2.93
C ASP A 49 10.65 -30.23 3.31
N GLU A 50 9.49 -30.60 3.84
CA GLU A 50 9.13 -31.98 4.14
C GLU A 50 8.86 -32.83 2.88
N ILE A 51 8.51 -32.18 1.75
CA ILE A 51 8.26 -32.88 0.49
C ILE A 51 9.58 -33.43 -0.07
N LYS A 52 9.76 -34.74 0.11
CA LYS A 52 10.85 -35.50 -0.51
C LYS A 52 10.38 -36.12 -1.81
N ILE A 53 10.88 -35.62 -2.95
CA ILE A 53 10.65 -36.27 -4.24
C ILE A 53 11.69 -37.39 -4.39
N LYS A 54 11.26 -38.63 -4.09
CA LYS A 54 12.09 -39.85 -4.14
C LYS A 54 13.37 -39.75 -3.28
N LYS A 55 14.52 -39.51 -3.94
CA LYS A 55 15.85 -39.43 -3.32
C LYS A 55 16.40 -38.00 -3.26
N PHE A 56 15.70 -37.03 -3.83
CA PHE A 56 16.16 -35.64 -3.88
C PHE A 56 15.44 -34.83 -2.79
N LYS A 57 16.20 -34.32 -1.82
CA LYS A 57 15.69 -33.37 -0.84
C LYS A 57 15.60 -32.00 -1.51
N MET A 58 14.43 -31.38 -1.47
CA MET A 58 14.27 -30.02 -1.98
C MET A 58 15.18 -29.08 -1.19
N PRO A 59 16.02 -28.26 -1.84
CA PRO A 59 16.85 -27.30 -1.11
C PRO A 59 15.94 -26.22 -0.54
N HIS A 60 16.19 -25.85 0.72
CA HIS A 60 15.37 -24.88 1.48
C HIS A 60 15.09 -23.57 0.73
N VAL A 61 16.05 -23.11 -0.07
CA VAL A 61 15.89 -21.92 -0.93
C VAL A 61 14.77 -22.07 -1.94
N LEU A 62 14.61 -23.25 -2.57
CA LEU A 62 13.51 -23.49 -3.50
C LEU A 62 12.15 -23.54 -2.78
N SER A 63 12.08 -24.17 -1.60
CA SER A 63 10.86 -24.20 -0.78
C SER A 63 10.42 -22.80 -0.37
N THR A 64 11.39 -21.94 -0.02
CA THR A 64 11.17 -20.52 0.30
C THR A 64 10.59 -19.76 -0.90
N ILE A 65 11.21 -19.89 -2.08
CA ILE A 65 10.73 -19.22 -3.31
C ILE A 65 9.33 -19.70 -3.66
N LEU A 66 9.09 -21.02 -3.61
CA LEU A 66 7.79 -21.60 -3.93
C LEU A 66 6.70 -21.08 -2.99
N THR A 67 7.01 -20.98 -1.70
CA THR A 67 6.11 -20.40 -0.69
C THR A 67 5.74 -18.96 -1.01
N LEU A 68 6.72 -18.12 -1.36
CA LEU A 68 6.45 -16.73 -1.71
C LEU A 68 5.64 -16.59 -3.00
N VAL A 69 5.95 -17.40 -4.01
CA VAL A 69 5.19 -17.42 -5.26
C VAL A 69 3.75 -17.87 -4.98
N LEU A 70 3.55 -18.90 -4.17
CA LEU A 70 2.22 -19.35 -3.76
C LEU A 70 1.44 -18.24 -3.05
N MET A 71 2.06 -17.59 -2.06
CA MET A 71 1.44 -16.47 -1.35
C MET A 71 1.09 -15.32 -2.29
N LEU A 72 1.98 -14.98 -3.24
CA LEU A 72 1.71 -13.95 -4.24
C LEU A 72 0.51 -14.33 -5.12
N ILE A 73 0.43 -15.57 -5.57
CA ILE A 73 -0.71 -16.07 -6.35
C ILE A 73 -2.01 -15.95 -5.55
N VAL A 74 -1.99 -16.33 -4.26
CA VAL A 74 -3.17 -16.21 -3.37
C VAL A 74 -3.62 -14.76 -3.27
N VAL A 75 -2.70 -13.82 -3.10
CA VAL A 75 -3.01 -12.38 -3.03
C VAL A 75 -3.58 -11.87 -4.36
N ILE A 76 -2.97 -12.22 -5.49
CA ILE A 76 -3.46 -11.84 -6.82
C ILE A 76 -4.84 -12.44 -7.07
N ALA A 77 -5.06 -13.71 -6.71
CA ALA A 77 -6.35 -14.38 -6.85
C ALA A 77 -7.41 -13.74 -5.94
N PHE A 78 -7.06 -13.36 -4.72
CA PHE A 78 -7.94 -12.64 -3.82
C PHE A 78 -8.41 -11.32 -4.43
N PHE A 79 -7.49 -10.46 -4.88
CA PHE A 79 -7.88 -9.20 -5.53
C PHE A 79 -8.61 -9.42 -6.87
N GLY A 80 -8.23 -10.45 -7.62
CA GLY A 80 -8.88 -10.82 -8.89
C GLY A 80 -10.32 -11.32 -8.73
N LEU A 81 -10.66 -11.96 -7.60
CA LEU A 81 -12.01 -12.44 -7.31
C LEU A 81 -12.86 -11.39 -6.58
N PHE A 82 -12.31 -10.79 -5.52
CA PHE A 82 -13.03 -9.82 -4.69
C PHE A 82 -13.15 -8.45 -5.37
N GLY A 83 -12.16 -8.02 -6.14
CA GLY A 83 -12.17 -6.76 -6.87
C GLY A 83 -13.41 -6.59 -7.78
N PRO A 84 -13.65 -7.49 -8.76
CA PRO A 84 -14.82 -7.40 -9.61
C PRO A 84 -16.12 -7.63 -8.84
N LEU A 85 -16.13 -8.47 -7.81
CA LEU A 85 -17.33 -8.72 -7.00
C LEU A 85 -17.79 -7.44 -6.29
N ILE A 86 -16.85 -6.75 -5.62
CA ILE A 86 -17.10 -5.44 -4.98
C ILE A 86 -17.50 -4.41 -6.02
N ALA A 87 -16.84 -4.38 -7.19
CA ALA A 87 -17.19 -3.45 -8.26
C ALA A 87 -18.61 -3.69 -8.80
N GLN A 88 -19.03 -4.95 -8.94
CA GLN A 88 -20.40 -5.30 -9.33
C GLN A 88 -21.41 -4.88 -8.25
N GLN A 89 -21.12 -5.08 -6.97
CA GLN A 89 -21.99 -4.60 -5.88
C GLN A 89 -22.06 -3.07 -5.83
N ALA A 90 -20.95 -2.38 -6.02
CA ALA A 90 -20.90 -0.92 -6.11
C ALA A 90 -21.70 -0.43 -7.33
N ALA A 91 -21.59 -1.11 -8.49
CA ALA A 91 -22.36 -0.79 -9.68
C ALA A 91 -23.87 -0.96 -9.45
N VAL A 92 -24.31 -2.05 -8.80
CA VAL A 92 -25.72 -2.28 -8.47
C VAL A 92 -26.24 -1.20 -7.51
N ILE A 93 -25.46 -0.84 -6.47
CA ILE A 93 -25.81 0.26 -5.56
C ILE A 93 -25.87 1.61 -6.30
N SER A 94 -24.96 1.86 -7.26
CA SER A 94 -24.97 3.08 -8.08
C SER A 94 -26.11 3.13 -9.11
N SER A 95 -26.60 1.96 -9.54
CA SER A 95 -27.77 1.84 -10.42
C SER A 95 -29.10 1.96 -9.68
N ILE A 96 -29.07 1.90 -8.34
CA ILE A 96 -30.19 2.32 -7.50
C ILE A 96 -30.23 3.85 -7.57
N ASP A 97 -31.00 4.29 -8.56
CA ASP A 97 -31.63 5.59 -8.65
C ASP A 97 -30.76 6.83 -8.95
N THR A 98 -29.70 6.69 -9.76
CA THR A 98 -29.13 7.87 -10.43
C THR A 98 -30.08 8.43 -11.50
N GLU A 99 -30.95 7.62 -12.09
CA GLU A 99 -31.91 8.04 -13.12
C GLU A 99 -33.16 8.76 -12.61
N ALA A 100 -33.76 8.40 -11.46
CA ALA A 100 -34.85 9.20 -10.90
C ALA A 100 -34.32 10.38 -10.07
N MET A 101 -33.09 10.31 -9.51
CA MET A 101 -32.39 11.53 -9.06
C MET A 101 -32.16 12.49 -10.24
N ALA A 102 -31.62 12.05 -11.38
CA ALA A 102 -31.41 12.92 -12.55
C ALA A 102 -32.72 13.47 -13.14
N ARG A 103 -33.81 12.71 -13.11
CA ARG A 103 -35.15 13.21 -13.49
C ARG A 103 -35.70 14.22 -12.48
N ALA A 104 -35.53 13.97 -11.18
CA ALA A 104 -35.92 14.90 -10.12
C ALA A 104 -35.09 16.19 -10.11
N PHE A 105 -33.87 16.18 -10.65
CA PHE A 105 -33.06 17.39 -10.84
C PHE A 105 -33.32 18.11 -12.18
N LYS A 106 -33.81 17.41 -13.22
CA LYS A 106 -34.18 18.04 -14.50
C LYS A 106 -35.33 19.03 -14.37
N GLU A 107 -36.38 18.70 -13.63
CA GLU A 107 -37.55 19.59 -13.46
C GLU A 107 -37.21 20.91 -12.75
N PRO A 108 -36.49 20.92 -11.62
CA PRO A 108 -36.02 22.15 -10.98
C PRO A 108 -35.06 22.94 -11.86
N MET A 109 -34.16 22.26 -12.58
CA MET A 109 -33.21 22.95 -13.47
C MET A 109 -33.92 23.67 -14.61
N VAL A 110 -34.94 23.08 -15.24
CA VAL A 110 -35.76 23.74 -16.27
C VAL A 110 -36.57 24.89 -15.68
N ALA A 111 -37.04 24.78 -14.43
CA ALA A 111 -37.72 25.88 -13.74
C ALA A 111 -36.77 27.04 -13.41
N VAL A 112 -35.53 26.74 -13.02
CA VAL A 112 -34.47 27.73 -12.80
C VAL A 112 -34.06 28.40 -14.11
N ASP A 113 -33.95 27.64 -15.21
CA ASP A 113 -33.59 28.16 -16.54
C ASP A 113 -34.67 29.12 -17.07
N ASN A 114 -35.95 28.76 -16.91
CA ASN A 114 -37.08 29.63 -17.25
C ASN A 114 -37.20 30.86 -16.33
N MET A 115 -36.88 30.73 -15.03
CA MET A 115 -36.82 31.88 -14.12
C MET A 115 -35.70 32.84 -14.49
N LEU A 116 -34.50 32.34 -14.85
CA LEU A 116 -33.37 33.16 -15.28
C LEU A 116 -33.63 33.86 -16.62
N HIS A 117 -34.33 33.21 -17.56
CA HIS A 117 -34.79 33.83 -18.80
C HIS A 117 -35.80 34.97 -18.56
N ASN A 118 -36.71 34.80 -17.59
CA ASN A 118 -37.73 35.81 -17.25
C ASN A 118 -37.16 37.02 -16.48
N PHE A 119 -36.00 36.90 -15.85
CA PHE A 119 -35.33 38.01 -15.14
C PHE A 119 -34.37 38.84 -16.02
N SER A 120 -34.28 38.56 -17.34
CA SER A 120 -33.50 39.36 -18.31
C SER A 120 -32.03 39.63 -17.92
N ILE A 121 -31.37 38.67 -17.27
CA ILE A 121 -29.95 38.79 -16.88
C ILE A 121 -29.01 38.37 -18.03
N LEU A 122 -29.55 37.83 -19.13
CA LEU A 122 -28.78 37.37 -20.29
C LEU A 122 -29.14 38.18 -21.55
N GLN A 123 -28.12 38.82 -22.14
CA GLN A 123 -28.22 39.40 -23.49
C GLN A 123 -28.12 38.29 -24.55
N PRO A 124 -28.78 38.45 -25.71
CA PRO A 124 -28.66 37.51 -26.82
C PRO A 124 -27.23 37.58 -27.39
N GLY A 125 -26.47 36.47 -27.31
CA GLY A 125 -25.24 36.31 -28.09
C GLY A 125 -23.92 36.12 -27.34
N GLN A 126 -23.90 35.95 -26.01
CA GLN A 126 -22.70 35.43 -25.31
C GLN A 126 -23.01 34.07 -24.71
N GLY A 127 -22.54 33.03 -25.40
CA GLY A 127 -22.79 31.66 -25.02
C GLY A 127 -22.16 31.35 -23.67
N VAL A 128 -22.98 30.87 -22.72
CA VAL A 128 -22.54 30.06 -21.57
C VAL A 128 -21.61 28.92 -22.03
N GLN A 129 -21.73 28.51 -23.29
CA GLN A 129 -20.84 27.60 -24.01
C GLN A 129 -19.37 28.02 -24.00
N ASP A 130 -19.01 29.30 -24.17
CA ASP A 130 -17.61 29.72 -24.21
C ASP A 130 -16.96 29.72 -22.82
N ALA A 131 -17.71 30.09 -21.78
CA ALA A 131 -17.24 30.00 -20.39
C ALA A 131 -17.09 28.53 -19.94
N VAL A 132 -18.02 27.66 -20.35
CA VAL A 132 -17.97 26.22 -20.09
C VAL A 132 -16.85 25.54 -20.89
N LEU A 133 -16.61 25.93 -22.14
CA LEU A 133 -15.49 25.43 -22.95
C LEU A 133 -14.14 25.90 -22.42
N THR A 134 -14.04 27.12 -21.91
CA THR A 134 -12.78 27.62 -21.30
C THR A 134 -12.51 26.92 -19.96
N TRP A 135 -13.55 26.67 -19.16
CA TRP A 135 -13.43 25.91 -17.91
C TRP A 135 -13.13 24.43 -18.18
N LEU A 136 -13.80 23.80 -19.15
CA LEU A 136 -13.49 22.44 -19.62
C LEU A 136 -12.09 22.33 -20.18
N ASN A 137 -11.63 23.29 -21.00
CA ASN A 137 -10.26 23.31 -21.51
C ASN A 137 -9.23 23.56 -20.40
N SER A 138 -9.57 24.30 -19.34
CA SER A 138 -8.69 24.42 -18.17
C SER A 138 -8.61 23.13 -17.35
N VAL A 139 -9.71 22.39 -17.20
CA VAL A 139 -9.74 21.08 -16.51
C VAL A 139 -9.08 19.99 -17.36
N VAL A 140 -9.22 20.04 -18.69
CA VAL A 140 -8.64 19.10 -19.65
C VAL A 140 -7.16 19.42 -19.96
N SER A 141 -6.73 20.68 -19.93
CA SER A 141 -5.31 21.04 -20.11
C SER A 141 -4.45 20.79 -18.86
N VAL A 142 -5.05 20.81 -17.67
CA VAL A 142 -4.41 20.34 -16.42
C VAL A 142 -4.19 18.82 -16.44
N ALA A 143 -5.04 18.09 -17.17
CA ALA A 143 -4.76 16.71 -17.61
C ALA A 143 -3.84 16.71 -18.85
N THR A 144 -2.74 17.44 -18.79
CA THR A 144 -1.67 17.30 -19.79
C THR A 144 -1.27 15.82 -19.79
N PHE A 145 -1.25 15.16 -20.96
CA PHE A 145 -0.86 13.75 -21.11
C PHE A 145 0.41 13.40 -20.31
N THR A 146 1.35 14.33 -20.25
CA THR A 146 2.57 14.28 -19.43
C THR A 146 2.33 14.10 -17.94
N ASN A 147 1.34 14.78 -17.33
CA ASN A 147 1.04 14.66 -15.90
C ASN A 147 0.41 13.31 -15.56
N VAL A 148 -0.51 12.83 -16.39
CA VAL A 148 -1.11 11.50 -16.24
C VAL A 148 -0.05 10.41 -16.45
N PHE A 149 0.80 10.57 -17.45
CA PHE A 149 1.91 9.66 -17.73
C PHE A 149 2.94 9.65 -16.59
N ASN A 150 3.33 10.81 -16.07
CA ASN A 150 4.24 10.93 -14.92
C ASN A 150 3.63 10.32 -13.65
N TYR A 151 2.33 10.52 -13.39
CA TYR A 151 1.64 9.90 -12.27
C TYR A 151 1.62 8.37 -12.43
N LEU A 152 1.30 7.85 -13.61
CA LEU A 152 1.31 6.42 -13.89
C LEU A 152 2.69 5.79 -13.70
N ILE A 153 3.75 6.44 -14.21
CA ILE A 153 5.14 5.97 -14.02
C ILE A 153 5.54 6.04 -12.55
N SER A 154 5.27 7.16 -11.88
CA SER A 154 5.62 7.35 -10.47
C SER A 154 4.90 6.35 -9.57
N PHE A 155 3.60 6.14 -9.81
CA PHE A 155 2.80 5.16 -9.10
C PHE A 155 3.28 3.74 -9.36
N THR A 156 3.45 3.35 -10.63
CA THR A 156 3.91 2.00 -11.01
C THR A 156 5.31 1.73 -10.48
N GLY A 157 6.21 2.71 -10.56
CA GLY A 157 7.56 2.61 -10.03
C GLY A 157 7.56 2.44 -8.51
N SER A 158 6.80 3.27 -7.79
CA SER A 158 6.69 3.17 -6.33
C SER A 158 6.04 1.86 -5.89
N PHE A 159 5.00 1.42 -6.59
CA PHE A 159 4.32 0.15 -6.37
C PHE A 159 5.25 -1.04 -6.61
N PHE A 160 5.95 -1.05 -7.75
CA PHE A 160 6.92 -2.09 -8.08
C PHE A 160 8.04 -2.15 -7.05
N MET A 161 8.58 -0.99 -6.64
CA MET A 161 9.61 -0.90 -5.60
C MET A 161 9.10 -1.46 -4.26
N ALA A 162 7.87 -1.13 -3.86
CA ALA A 162 7.27 -1.64 -2.63
C ALA A 162 7.09 -3.17 -2.69
N VAL A 163 6.46 -3.69 -3.74
CA VAL A 163 6.22 -5.14 -3.92
C VAL A 163 7.54 -5.90 -3.97
N PHE A 164 8.49 -5.44 -4.78
CA PHE A 164 9.80 -6.07 -4.90
C PHE A 164 10.56 -6.08 -3.57
N SER A 165 10.59 -4.95 -2.86
CA SER A 165 11.27 -4.85 -1.56
C SER A 165 10.64 -5.76 -0.52
N ILE A 166 9.31 -5.80 -0.42
CA ILE A 166 8.58 -6.66 0.52
C ILE A 166 8.85 -8.13 0.20
N LEU A 167 8.76 -8.54 -1.08
CA LEU A 167 9.03 -9.92 -1.49
C LEU A 167 10.48 -10.32 -1.21
N PHE A 168 11.43 -9.45 -1.51
CA PHE A 168 12.85 -9.67 -1.24
C PHE A 168 13.11 -9.82 0.25
N MET A 169 12.66 -8.89 1.09
CA MET A 169 12.84 -8.98 2.55
C MET A 169 12.15 -10.22 3.12
N SER A 170 10.94 -10.55 2.66
CA SER A 170 10.22 -11.75 3.08
C SER A 170 11.02 -13.01 2.73
N PHE A 171 11.61 -13.06 1.54
CA PHE A 171 12.49 -14.17 1.12
C PHE A 171 13.65 -14.36 2.07
N PHE A 172 14.35 -13.29 2.46
CA PHE A 172 15.46 -13.41 3.41
C PHE A 172 14.98 -13.85 4.80
N PHE A 173 13.86 -13.32 5.29
CA PHE A 173 13.30 -13.72 6.59
C PHE A 173 12.74 -15.14 6.63
N LEU A 174 12.27 -15.67 5.49
CA LEU A 174 11.80 -17.05 5.36
C LEU A 174 12.97 -18.03 5.15
N LYS A 175 13.99 -17.63 4.38
CA LYS A 175 15.19 -18.44 4.12
C LYS A 175 16.07 -18.60 5.37
N ASP A 176 16.12 -17.58 6.22
CA ASP A 176 16.94 -17.58 7.42
C ASP A 176 16.10 -17.18 8.63
N ASP A 177 15.77 -18.20 9.43
CA ASP A 177 14.96 -18.07 10.64
C ASP A 177 15.56 -17.09 11.65
N ARG A 178 16.88 -16.95 11.66
CA ARG A 178 17.58 -16.06 12.59
C ARG A 178 17.59 -14.64 12.10
N LEU A 179 17.42 -14.38 10.80
CA LEU A 179 17.55 -13.04 10.25
C LEU A 179 16.49 -12.07 10.79
N LEU A 180 15.25 -12.54 10.94
CA LEU A 180 14.19 -11.77 11.60
C LEU A 180 14.51 -11.57 13.08
N TYR A 181 14.93 -12.63 13.77
CA TYR A 181 15.25 -12.61 15.19
C TYR A 181 16.43 -11.67 15.53
N ASP A 182 17.50 -11.75 14.75
CA ASP A 182 18.71 -10.93 14.89
C ASP A 182 18.39 -9.46 14.59
N THR A 183 17.53 -9.19 13.59
CA THR A 183 17.03 -7.84 13.30
C THR A 183 16.25 -7.27 14.50
N PHE A 184 15.42 -8.09 15.16
CA PHE A 184 14.72 -7.67 16.38
C PHE A 184 15.68 -7.45 17.56
N LEU A 185 16.68 -8.32 17.75
CA LEU A 185 17.66 -8.16 18.83
C LEU A 185 18.53 -6.91 18.66
N VAL A 186 18.83 -6.49 17.43
CA VAL A 186 19.55 -5.23 17.18
C VAL A 186 18.76 -4.00 17.63
N LEU A 187 17.42 -4.07 17.63
CA LEU A 187 16.56 -3.00 18.11
C LEU A 187 16.43 -2.99 19.65
N VAL A 188 16.76 -4.10 20.32
CA VAL A 188 16.71 -4.23 21.78
C VAL A 188 18.04 -3.76 22.39
N PRO A 189 18.04 -2.86 23.38
CA PRO A 189 19.27 -2.47 24.06
C PRO A 189 19.95 -3.69 24.71
N GLU A 190 21.28 -3.82 24.57
CA GLU A 190 22.06 -5.00 25.01
C GLU A 190 21.77 -5.46 26.45
N ARG A 191 21.37 -4.53 27.33
CA ARG A 191 21.02 -4.80 28.72
C ARG A 191 19.82 -5.75 28.88
N TYR A 192 18.96 -5.86 27.87
CA TYR A 192 17.76 -6.70 27.88
C TYR A 192 17.84 -7.91 26.95
N ASN A 193 18.94 -8.08 26.19
CA ASN A 193 19.15 -9.23 25.31
C ASN A 193 18.92 -10.59 25.99
N PRO A 194 19.50 -10.90 27.17
CA PRO A 194 19.28 -12.20 27.80
C PRO A 194 17.82 -12.45 28.22
N ALA A 195 17.06 -11.39 28.54
CA ALA A 195 15.63 -11.49 28.84
C ALA A 195 14.79 -11.68 27.57
N ALA A 196 15.11 -10.94 26.50
CA ALA A 196 14.45 -11.06 25.20
C ALA A 196 14.67 -12.45 24.57
N ILE A 197 15.90 -12.97 24.62
CA ILE A 197 16.24 -14.33 24.15
C ILE A 197 15.39 -15.38 24.87
N ARG A 198 15.19 -15.23 26.19
CA ARG A 198 14.46 -16.20 27.00
C ARG A 198 12.97 -16.24 26.70
N ILE A 199 12.36 -15.07 26.43
CA ILE A 199 10.94 -14.94 26.08
C ILE A 199 10.71 -15.50 24.67
N LEU A 200 11.55 -15.14 23.71
CA LEU A 200 11.41 -15.58 22.32
C LEU A 200 11.69 -17.08 22.15
N ALA A 201 12.56 -17.67 22.97
CA ALA A 201 12.80 -19.12 22.99
C ALA A 201 11.63 -19.93 23.57
N GLN A 202 10.75 -19.32 24.37
CA GLN A 202 9.56 -19.96 24.92
C GLN A 202 8.35 -19.94 23.97
N THR A 203 8.39 -19.12 22.92
CA THR A 203 7.30 -19.00 21.93
C THR A 203 7.47 -19.90 20.71
N LYS A 204 8.44 -20.85 20.75
CA LYS A 204 8.64 -21.87 19.73
C LYS A 204 7.70 -23.05 19.92
#